data_AF-A0A2J6XC57-F1
#
_entry.id   AF-A0A2J6XC57-F1
#
_cell.length_a   1.000
_cell.length_b   1.000
_cell.length_c   1.000
_cell.angle_alpha   90.00
_cell.angle_beta   90.00
_cell.angle_gamma   90.00
#
_symmetry.space_group_name_H-M   'P 1'
#
loop_
_entity.id
_entity.type
_entity.pdbx_description
1 polymer ?
#
loop_
_entity_poly.entity_id
_entity_poly.type
_entity_poly.pdbx_seq_one_letter_code
_entity_poly.pdbx_strand_id
1 'polypeptide(L)'
;MSTDPLPEQAEVIGPLVFVPNPDYPYPFPVPRPPRFWMEETTGRLAAAVEHYMQGEPLTADELEVIKIYLTQYLERAVIEGSADRKRLLSRIPRLRTTRDIERFADELSEVGVEPF
;
A
#
# COMPACT_ATOMS: atom_id res chain seq x y z
N MET A 1 1.98 -29.52 -1.41
CA MET A 1 1.52 -28.13 -1.26
C MET A 1 1.03 -28.00 0.16
N SER A 2 1.76 -27.32 1.04
CA SER A 2 1.28 -27.10 2.41
C SER A 2 0.07 -26.19 2.36
N THR A 3 -1.11 -26.77 2.55
CA THR A 3 -2.35 -26.09 2.87
C THR A 3 -2.35 -25.77 4.36
N ASP A 4 -1.40 -24.95 4.80
CA ASP A 4 -1.53 -24.35 6.12
C ASP A 4 -2.64 -23.29 6.04
N PRO A 5 -3.62 -23.31 6.96
CA PRO A 5 -4.66 -22.30 6.98
C PRO A 5 -4.02 -20.92 7.20
N LEU A 6 -4.54 -19.90 6.50
CA LEU A 6 -4.13 -18.53 6.74
C LEU A 6 -4.35 -18.17 8.22
N PRO A 7 -3.47 -17.34 8.83
CA PRO A 7 -3.68 -16.83 10.18
C PRO A 7 -5.07 -16.20 10.32
N GLU A 8 -5.71 -16.35 11.49
CA GLU A 8 -7.08 -15.85 11.74
C GLU A 8 -7.23 -14.34 11.48
N GLN A 9 -6.16 -13.60 11.74
CA GLN A 9 -6.08 -12.15 11.55
C GLN A 9 -5.49 -11.72 10.20
N ALA A 10 -5.26 -12.67 9.30
CA ALA A 10 -4.84 -12.39 7.94
C ALA A 10 -5.94 -11.70 7.15
N GLU A 11 -5.54 -10.71 6.36
CA GLU A 11 -6.43 -9.95 5.50
C GLU A 11 -5.97 -10.11 4.04
N VAL A 12 -6.86 -10.62 3.20
CA VAL A 12 -6.59 -10.81 1.78
C VAL A 12 -7.12 -9.61 1.00
N ILE A 13 -6.26 -8.96 0.22
CA ILE A 13 -6.61 -7.82 -0.63
C ILE A 13 -6.02 -8.07 -2.03
N GLY A 14 -6.86 -8.49 -2.96
CA GLY A 14 -6.42 -8.93 -4.28
C GLY A 14 -5.45 -10.12 -4.16
N PRO A 15 -4.24 -10.07 -4.75
CA PRO A 15 -3.25 -11.13 -4.65
C PRO A 15 -2.38 -11.05 -3.38
N LEU A 16 -2.62 -10.08 -2.49
CA LEU A 16 -1.80 -9.81 -1.31
C LEU A 16 -2.44 -10.37 -0.05
N VAL A 17 -1.61 -10.81 0.88
CA VAL A 17 -2.02 -11.29 2.21
C VAL A 17 -1.30 -10.46 3.25
N PHE A 18 -2.03 -9.74 4.08
CA PHE A 18 -1.49 -8.93 5.17
C PHE A 18 -1.74 -9.62 6.50
N VAL A 19 -0.72 -9.73 7.34
CA VAL A 19 -0.85 -10.22 8.71
C VAL A 19 -0.41 -9.09 9.65
N PRO A 20 -1.30 -8.54 10.50
CA PRO A 20 -0.94 -7.48 11.42
C PRO A 20 0.27 -7.87 12.27
N ASN A 21 1.24 -6.95 12.36
CA ASN A 21 2.35 -7.10 13.29
C ASN A 21 1.99 -6.42 14.62
N PRO A 22 1.78 -7.17 15.73
CA PRO A 22 1.45 -6.57 17.02
C PRO A 22 2.59 -5.74 17.62
N ASP A 23 3.83 -5.99 17.20
CA ASP A 23 5.00 -5.25 17.66
C ASP A 23 5.21 -3.93 16.90
N TYR A 24 4.47 -3.72 15.81
CA TYR A 24 4.53 -2.49 15.04
C TYR A 24 3.46 -1.50 15.54
N PRO A 25 3.84 -0.36 16.11
CA PRO A 25 2.87 0.59 16.64
C PRO A 25 2.08 1.20 15.48
N TYR A 26 0.77 0.96 15.42
CA TYR A 26 -0.10 1.65 14.47
C TYR A 26 -0.29 3.10 14.92
N PRO A 27 0.18 4.09 14.15
CA PRO A 27 0.07 5.50 14.53
C PRO A 27 -1.34 6.07 14.30
N PHE A 28 -2.23 5.30 13.67
CA PHE A 28 -3.57 5.75 13.28
C PHE A 28 -4.61 5.39 14.36
N PRO A 29 -5.24 6.38 15.02
CA PRO A 29 -6.29 6.14 16.00
C PRO A 29 -7.64 5.85 15.31
N VAL A 30 -7.69 4.82 14.47
CA VAL A 30 -8.88 4.47 13.68
C VAL A 30 -9.27 2.99 13.88
N PRO A 31 -10.55 2.61 13.73
CA PRO A 31 -10.99 1.23 13.94
C PRO A 31 -10.35 0.21 13.00
N ARG A 32 -9.97 0.64 11.78
CA ARG A 32 -9.30 -0.19 10.77
C ARG A 32 -8.12 0.58 10.18
N PRO A 33 -6.92 0.47 10.77
CA PRO A 33 -5.76 1.18 10.28
C PRO A 33 -5.33 0.67 8.89
N PRO A 34 -4.60 1.50 8.11
CA PRO A 34 -3.85 1.05 6.95
C PRO A 34 -3.00 -0.17 7.27
N ARG A 35 -2.91 -1.12 6.35
CA ARG A 35 -1.85 -2.12 6.39
C ARG A 35 -0.57 -1.51 5.86
N PHE A 36 0.55 -1.82 6.50
CA PHE A 36 1.87 -1.43 6.00
C PHE A 36 2.39 -2.49 5.05
N TRP A 37 3.22 -2.09 4.09
CA TRP A 37 3.77 -3.03 3.10
C TRP A 37 4.61 -4.15 3.74
N MET A 38 5.24 -3.89 4.88
CA MET A 38 6.00 -4.86 5.67
C MET A 38 5.16 -5.97 6.29
N GLU A 39 3.83 -5.78 6.40
CA GLU A 39 2.90 -6.78 6.93
C GLU A 39 2.44 -7.78 5.86
N GLU A 40 2.81 -7.55 4.61
CA GLU A 40 2.47 -8.38 3.48
C GLU A 40 3.34 -9.65 3.45
N THR A 41 2.71 -10.83 3.40
CA THR A 41 3.41 -12.12 3.59
C THR A 41 3.59 -12.94 2.32
N THR A 42 3.04 -12.53 1.17
CA THR A 42 3.27 -13.22 -0.11
C THR A 42 4.63 -12.86 -0.72
N GLY A 43 5.24 -11.76 -0.27
CA GLY A 43 6.52 -11.24 -0.76
C GLY A 43 6.40 -10.44 -2.05
N ARG A 44 5.22 -10.39 -2.67
CA ARG A 44 4.99 -9.68 -3.94
C ARG A 44 5.10 -8.17 -3.75
N LEU A 45 4.52 -7.65 -2.66
CA LEU A 45 4.56 -6.22 -2.40
C LEU A 45 5.96 -5.79 -1.93
N ALA A 46 6.60 -6.59 -1.09
CA ALA A 46 7.97 -6.31 -0.63
C ALA A 46 8.94 -6.20 -1.81
N ALA A 47 8.90 -7.15 -2.75
CA ALA A 47 9.74 -7.09 -3.96
C ALA A 47 9.45 -5.85 -4.83
N ALA A 48 8.17 -5.52 -5.05
CA ALA A 48 7.78 -4.33 -5.81
C ALA A 48 8.25 -3.03 -5.15
N VAL A 49 8.14 -2.93 -3.82
CA VAL A 49 8.62 -1.77 -3.05
C VAL A 49 10.14 -1.69 -3.11
N GLU A 50 10.86 -2.82 -3.01
CA GLU A 50 12.32 -2.83 -3.12
C GLU A 50 12.80 -2.32 -4.49
N HIS A 51 12.24 -2.82 -5.59
CA HIS A 51 12.54 -2.32 -6.94
C HIS A 51 12.23 -0.83 -7.07
N TYR A 52 11.09 -0.37 -6.53
CA TYR A 52 10.75 1.06 -6.49
C TYR A 52 11.80 1.89 -5.73
N MET A 53 12.21 1.46 -4.54
CA MET A 53 13.19 2.15 -3.69
C MET A 53 14.58 2.19 -4.32
N GLN A 54 14.92 1.18 -5.13
CA GLN A 54 16.18 1.13 -5.89
C GLN A 54 16.13 1.95 -7.19
N GLY A 55 14.98 2.54 -7.52
CA GLY A 55 14.77 3.32 -8.76
C GLY A 55 14.69 2.43 -10.01
N GLU A 56 14.40 1.14 -9.84
CA GLU A 56 14.26 0.21 -10.95
C GLU A 56 12.91 0.39 -11.67
N PRO A 57 12.84 0.10 -12.99
CA PRO A 57 11.57 0.10 -13.70
C PRO A 57 10.63 -0.99 -13.17
N LEU A 58 9.45 -0.59 -12.68
CA LEU A 58 8.43 -1.52 -12.22
C LEU A 58 7.77 -2.21 -13.41
N THR A 59 7.58 -3.53 -13.28
CA THR A 59 6.76 -4.31 -14.19
C THR A 59 5.26 -3.98 -14.03
N ALA A 60 4.43 -4.45 -14.95
CA ALA A 60 2.99 -4.25 -14.89
C ALA A 60 2.36 -4.89 -13.64
N ASP A 61 2.84 -6.08 -13.24
CA ASP A 61 2.34 -6.80 -12.07
C ASP A 61 2.74 -6.09 -10.77
N GLU A 62 3.96 -5.55 -10.71
CA GLU A 62 4.45 -4.78 -9.56
C GLU A 62 3.71 -3.46 -9.40
N LEU A 63 3.45 -2.76 -10.50
CA LEU A 63 2.60 -1.58 -10.50
C LEU A 63 1.19 -1.90 -9.98
N GLU A 64 0.63 -3.04 -10.34
CA GLU A 64 -0.71 -3.42 -9.89
C GLU A 64 -0.74 -3.70 -8.39
N VAL A 65 0.23 -4.43 -7.85
CA VAL A 65 0.28 -4.66 -6.39
C VAL A 65 0.55 -3.38 -5.61
N ILE A 66 1.38 -2.46 -6.12
CA ILE A 66 1.58 -1.14 -5.51
C ILE A 66 0.29 -0.33 -5.52
N LYS A 67 -0.50 -0.35 -6.61
CA LYS A 67 -1.81 0.33 -6.66
C LYS A 67 -2.80 -0.24 -5.66
N ILE A 68 -2.87 -1.57 -5.53
CA ILE A 68 -3.72 -2.24 -4.53
C ILE A 68 -3.32 -1.78 -3.12
N TYR A 69 -2.01 -1.77 -2.84
CA TYR A 69 -1.46 -1.28 -1.58
C TYR A 69 -1.81 0.18 -1.30
N LEU A 70 -1.57 1.08 -2.25
CA LEU A 70 -1.88 2.51 -2.11
C LEU A 70 -3.38 2.74 -1.92
N THR A 71 -4.23 1.95 -2.59
CA THR A 71 -5.68 2.04 -2.45
C THR A 71 -6.12 1.72 -1.03
N GLN A 72 -5.73 0.55 -0.49
CA GLN A 72 -6.12 0.17 0.87
C GLN A 72 -5.54 1.14 1.92
N TYR A 73 -4.32 1.64 1.67
CA TYR A 73 -3.67 2.58 2.57
C TYR A 73 -4.46 3.89 2.64
N LEU A 74 -4.78 4.48 1.48
CA LEU A 74 -5.48 5.76 1.40
C LEU A 74 -6.97 5.67 1.75
N GLU A 75 -7.60 4.51 1.67
CA GLU A 75 -8.94 4.31 2.20
C GLU A 75 -8.99 4.37 3.74
N ARG A 76 -7.87 4.05 4.40
CA ARG A 76 -7.80 3.85 5.85
C ARG A 76 -6.98 4.91 6.58
N ALA A 77 -6.10 5.61 5.88
CA ALA A 77 -5.24 6.65 6.45
C ALA A 77 -6.07 7.81 7.00
N VAL A 78 -5.56 8.49 8.02
CA VAL A 78 -6.14 9.76 8.48
C VAL A 78 -5.58 10.85 7.58
N ILE A 79 -6.44 11.47 6.76
CA ILE A 79 -6.09 12.56 5.84
C ILE A 79 -6.96 13.75 6.22
N GLU A 80 -6.35 14.90 6.47
CA GLU A 80 -7.05 16.15 6.76
C GLU A 80 -7.81 16.61 5.51
N GLY A 81 -9.10 16.29 5.43
CA GLY A 81 -9.96 16.69 4.31
C GLY A 81 -10.43 15.52 3.44
N SER A 82 -11.74 15.29 3.41
CA SER A 82 -12.34 14.22 2.59
C SER A 82 -12.19 14.43 1.08
N ALA A 83 -11.93 15.67 0.64
CA ALA A 83 -11.74 16.01 -0.77
C ALA A 83 -10.41 15.45 -1.30
N ASP A 84 -9.33 15.55 -0.52
CA ASP A 84 -8.02 15.05 -0.92
C ASP A 84 -7.99 13.54 -1.05
N ARG A 85 -8.61 12.81 -0.11
CA ARG A 85 -8.73 11.35 -0.23
C ARG A 85 -9.39 10.93 -1.56
N LYS A 86 -10.53 11.54 -1.91
CA LYS A 86 -11.23 11.23 -3.16
C LYS A 86 -10.38 11.56 -4.39
N ARG A 87 -9.70 12.71 -4.38
CA ARG A 87 -8.79 13.14 -5.44
C ARG A 87 -7.66 12.12 -5.62
N LEU A 88 -6.98 11.75 -4.55
CA LEU A 88 -5.85 10.82 -4.55
C LEU A 88 -6.27 9.42 -5.01
N LEU A 89 -7.35 8.87 -4.46
CA LEU A 89 -7.89 7.57 -4.88
C LEU A 89 -8.25 7.55 -6.38
N SER A 90 -8.80 8.64 -6.92
CA SER A 90 -9.14 8.72 -8.34
C SER A 90 -7.93 8.71 -9.28
N ARG A 91 -6.73 9.00 -8.76
CA ARG A 91 -5.48 8.98 -9.54
C ARG A 91 -4.86 7.61 -9.66
N ILE A 92 -4.98 6.76 -8.66
CA ILE A 92 -4.30 5.45 -8.58
C ILE A 92 -4.49 4.60 -9.86
N PRO A 93 -5.70 4.50 -10.46
CA PRO A 93 -5.90 3.70 -11.67
C PRO A 93 -5.12 4.21 -12.90
N ARG A 94 -4.68 5.48 -12.87
CA ARG A 94 -3.98 6.15 -13.98
C ARG A 94 -2.46 6.06 -13.88
N LEU A 95 -1.91 5.55 -12.78
CA LEU A 95 -0.47 5.36 -12.61
C LEU A 95 -0.01 4.24 -13.55
N ARG A 96 1.00 4.46 -14.38
CA ARG A 96 1.42 3.49 -15.42
C ARG A 96 2.91 3.20 -15.43
N THR A 97 3.69 3.96 -14.68
CA THR A 97 5.15 3.89 -14.68
C THR A 97 5.70 4.13 -13.28
N THR A 98 6.94 3.71 -13.01
CA THR A 98 7.66 4.05 -11.76
C THR A 98 7.63 5.55 -11.50
N ARG A 99 7.84 6.36 -12.54
CA ARG A 99 7.81 7.82 -12.43
C ARG A 99 6.43 8.39 -12.05
N ASP A 100 5.35 7.71 -12.40
CA ASP A 100 4.02 8.11 -11.92
C ASP A 100 3.87 7.82 -10.43
N ILE A 101 4.47 6.74 -9.92
CA ILE A 101 4.49 6.41 -8.49
C ILE A 101 5.31 7.43 -7.72
N GLU A 102 6.51 7.78 -8.19
CA GLU A 102 7.37 8.82 -7.56
C GLU A 102 6.62 10.14 -7.41
N ARG A 103 6.05 10.66 -8.51
CA ARG A 103 5.28 11.91 -8.45
C ARG A 103 4.05 11.79 -7.56
N PHE A 104 3.42 10.62 -7.51
CA PHE A 104 2.29 10.40 -6.64
C PHE A 104 2.72 10.36 -5.17
N ALA A 105 3.88 9.77 -4.84
CA ALA A 105 4.45 9.80 -3.50
C ALA A 105 4.74 11.25 -3.06
N ASP A 106 5.28 12.09 -3.94
CA ASP A 106 5.46 13.52 -3.66
C ASP A 106 4.12 14.20 -3.30
N GLU A 107 3.07 13.94 -4.07
CA GLU A 107 1.72 14.48 -3.81
C GLU A 107 1.09 13.95 -2.51
N LEU A 108 1.47 12.75 -2.08
CA LEU A 108 1.03 12.19 -0.80
C LEU A 108 1.74 12.88 0.36
N SER A 109 3.04 13.12 0.25
CA SER A 109 3.82 13.86 1.26
C SER A 109 3.31 15.28 1.45
N GLU A 110 2.84 15.95 0.40
CA GLU A 110 2.22 17.29 0.48
C GLU A 110 0.97 17.33 1.39
N VAL A 111 0.28 16.20 1.54
CA VAL A 111 -0.89 16.06 2.44
C VAL A 111 -0.57 15.28 3.71
N GLY A 112 0.72 15.07 4.01
CA GLY A 112 1.19 14.40 5.22
C GLY A 112 1.04 12.88 5.21
N VAL A 113 1.00 12.24 4.04
CA VAL A 113 0.86 10.79 3.89
C VAL A 113 2.14 10.19 3.33
N GLU A 114 2.76 9.27 4.07
CA GLU A 114 3.98 8.56 3.68
C GLU A 114 3.75 7.04 3.75
N PRO A 115 3.35 6.40 2.64
CA PRO A 115 3.05 4.97 2.63
C PRO A 115 4.28 4.08 2.38
N PHE A 116 5.45 4.65 2.09
CA PHE A 116 6.66 3.92 1.70
C PHE A 116 7.75 4.03 2.76
#